data_AF-A0AAE3JM70-F1
#
_entry.id   AF-A0AAE3JM70-F1
#
_cell.length_a   1.000
_cell.length_b   1.000
_cell.length_c   1.000
_cell.angle_alpha   90.00
_cell.angle_beta   90.00
_cell.angle_gamma   90.00
#
_symmetry.space_group_name_H-M   'P 1'
#
loop_
_entity.id
_entity.type
_entity.pdbx_description
1 polymer ?
#
loop_
_entity_poly.entity_id
_entity_poly.type
_entity_poly.pdbx_seq_one_letter_code
_entity_poly.pdbx_strand_id
1 'polypeptide(L)'
;MGDLNIKVTVPLDENGMMGRECLKCEQYFKLKPGTGLETSHCHCPYCDYEGNSDTFWTQAQLDYARSIAIQRAYNQIVKPSLDNITNSFKKLERTSRNSLIRFKVKTSGNNNYLFPIKYYSESELETNLTCDNCELEFAIYGVFSKCPDCNQTNAFLIYEKSLEVIKKKLDIFSKPEIPEEIRELSLSSVLTLAISTFDGLGKELRNRKPNHYPNRPRNLFQNLFVLDEKMGNFISDQHSNYNGLIKYFQIRHLIEHNMGVVDSNFVTKVPNNSHMLGRKYKLTVLELNDFLMMMQELGRIVKDNYGG
;
A
#
# COMPACT_ATOMS: atom_id res chain seq x y z
N MET A 1 -25.33 -20.48 34.32
CA MET A 1 -24.97 -19.06 34.09
C MET A 1 -24.82 -18.91 32.58
N GLY A 2 -25.61 -18.07 31.94
CA GLY A 2 -25.45 -17.84 30.50
C GLY A 2 -24.22 -17.00 30.21
N ASP A 3 -23.48 -17.33 29.16
CA ASP A 3 -22.31 -16.56 28.74
C ASP A 3 -22.73 -15.15 28.33
N LEU A 4 -22.13 -14.13 28.94
CA LEU A 4 -22.38 -12.74 28.58
C LEU A 4 -21.61 -12.42 27.30
N ASN A 5 -22.32 -12.21 26.20
CA ASN A 5 -21.73 -11.78 24.93
C ASN A 5 -21.99 -10.29 24.70
N ILE A 6 -20.93 -9.47 24.70
CA ILE A 6 -21.01 -8.02 24.46
C ILE A 6 -20.48 -7.73 23.05
N LYS A 7 -21.40 -7.38 22.13
CA LYS A 7 -21.03 -6.92 20.78
C LYS A 7 -20.57 -5.46 20.83
N VAL A 8 -19.35 -5.18 20.40
CA VAL A 8 -18.81 -3.82 20.27
C VAL A 8 -18.63 -3.49 18.79
N THR A 9 -19.14 -2.33 18.37
CA THR A 9 -18.94 -1.80 17.02
C THR A 9 -17.68 -0.95 17.01
N VAL A 10 -16.75 -1.25 16.12
CA VAL A 10 -15.51 -0.49 15.92
C VAL A 10 -15.81 0.67 14.97
N PRO A 11 -15.50 1.94 15.33
CA PRO A 11 -15.74 3.08 14.47
C PRO A 11 -14.82 3.04 13.23
N LEU A 12 -15.37 3.48 12.11
CA LEU A 12 -14.63 3.70 10.86
C LEU A 12 -14.16 5.16 10.78
N ASP A 13 -13.18 5.43 9.93
CA ASP A 13 -12.79 6.80 9.61
C ASP A 13 -13.79 7.49 8.66
N GLU A 14 -13.51 8.75 8.33
CA GLU A 14 -14.34 9.58 7.44
C GLU A 14 -14.51 9.01 6.02
N ASN A 15 -13.60 8.15 5.58
CA ASN A 15 -13.63 7.48 4.28
C ASN A 15 -14.27 6.08 4.37
N GLY A 16 -14.79 5.70 5.54
CA GLY A 16 -15.36 4.38 5.79
C GLY A 16 -14.32 3.26 5.93
N MET A 17 -13.08 3.62 6.24
CA MET A 17 -11.98 2.67 6.36
C MET A 17 -11.74 2.28 7.83
N MET A 18 -11.29 1.05 8.06
CA MET A 18 -10.93 0.50 9.35
C MET A 18 -9.43 0.25 9.42
N GLY A 19 -8.78 0.70 10.50
CA GLY A 19 -7.37 0.44 10.75
C GLY A 19 -7.08 -1.02 11.08
N ARG A 20 -5.90 -1.47 10.67
CA ARG A 20 -5.34 -2.79 10.92
C ARG A 20 -3.86 -2.66 11.22
N GLU A 21 -3.36 -3.56 12.05
CA GLU A 21 -1.94 -3.59 12.43
C GLU A 21 -1.44 -5.03 12.37
N CYS A 22 -0.30 -5.24 11.72
CA CYS A 22 0.26 -6.58 11.57
C CYS A 22 1.01 -7.01 12.84
N LEU A 23 0.69 -8.19 13.39
CA LEU A 23 1.39 -8.75 14.55
C LEU A 23 2.88 -9.05 14.33
N LYS A 24 3.32 -9.19 13.07
CA LYS A 24 4.69 -9.59 12.73
C LYS A 24 5.61 -8.41 12.49
N CYS A 25 5.15 -7.39 11.76
CA CYS A 25 5.96 -6.23 11.41
C CYS A 25 5.49 -4.92 12.05
N GLU A 26 4.38 -4.95 12.81
CA GLU A 26 3.80 -3.81 13.52
C GLU A 26 3.43 -2.64 12.59
N GLN A 27 3.34 -2.90 11.29
CA GLN A 27 2.95 -1.91 10.31
C GLN A 27 1.44 -1.77 10.24
N TYR A 28 0.99 -0.52 10.17
CA TYR A 28 -0.40 -0.14 10.08
C TYR A 28 -0.85 -0.04 8.62
N PHE A 29 -2.11 -0.38 8.38
CA PHE A 29 -2.81 -0.23 7.09
C PHE A 29 -4.30 -0.08 7.35
N LYS A 30 -5.08 0.30 6.34
CA LYS A 30 -6.54 0.37 6.44
C LYS A 30 -7.24 -0.45 5.37
N LEU A 31 -8.44 -0.93 5.69
CA LEU A 31 -9.32 -1.67 4.80
C LEU A 31 -10.70 -1.03 4.78
N LYS A 32 -11.40 -1.03 3.64
CA LYS A 32 -12.81 -0.64 3.56
C LYS A 32 -13.70 -1.88 3.72
N PRO A 33 -14.42 -2.04 4.84
CA PRO A 33 -15.33 -3.17 5.00
C PRO A 33 -16.42 -3.16 3.94
N GLY A 34 -16.80 -4.33 3.44
CA GLY A 34 -17.83 -4.48 2.39
C GLY A 34 -17.31 -4.31 0.95
N THR A 35 -16.00 -4.10 0.78
CA THR A 35 -15.29 -4.27 -0.49
C THR A 35 -14.39 -5.49 -0.41
N GLY A 36 -13.94 -6.03 -1.54
CA GLY A 36 -13.03 -7.17 -1.52
C GLY A 36 -13.73 -8.53 -1.49
N LEU A 37 -13.01 -9.52 -0.99
CA LEU A 37 -13.53 -10.88 -0.82
C LEU A 37 -14.26 -11.01 0.53
N GLU A 38 -15.33 -11.80 0.55
CA GLU A 38 -15.92 -12.24 1.82
C GLU A 38 -15.03 -13.33 2.45
N THR A 39 -14.00 -12.90 3.20
CA THR A 39 -13.03 -13.79 3.84
C THR A 39 -12.79 -13.42 5.31
N SER A 40 -12.51 -14.43 6.12
CA SER A 40 -12.02 -14.26 7.50
C SER A 40 -10.50 -14.21 7.59
N HIS A 41 -9.79 -14.34 6.48
CA HIS A 41 -8.34 -14.27 6.39
C HIS A 41 -7.89 -12.91 5.86
N CYS A 42 -6.73 -12.47 6.34
CA CYS A 42 -6.13 -11.21 5.96
C CYS A 42 -4.62 -11.41 5.84
N HIS A 43 -4.05 -10.79 4.80
CA HIS A 43 -2.63 -10.73 4.54
C HIS A 43 -2.09 -9.35 4.90
N CYS A 44 -0.91 -9.32 5.51
CA CYS A 44 -0.18 -8.08 5.70
C CYS A 44 0.25 -7.51 4.33
N PRO A 45 -0.03 -6.23 4.02
CA PRO A 45 0.42 -5.58 2.79
C PRO A 45 1.94 -5.58 2.57
N TYR A 46 2.73 -5.78 3.63
CA TYR A 46 4.16 -5.49 3.67
C TYR A 46 5.07 -6.72 3.89
N CYS A 47 4.71 -7.66 4.79
CA CYS A 47 5.65 -8.68 5.30
C CYS A 47 5.22 -10.14 5.12
N ASP A 48 4.23 -10.39 4.25
CA ASP A 48 3.68 -11.70 3.89
C ASP A 48 3.06 -12.49 5.05
N TYR A 49 2.88 -11.88 6.22
CA TYR A 49 2.13 -12.49 7.31
C TYR A 49 0.66 -12.69 6.92
N GLU A 50 0.15 -13.88 7.14
CA GLU A 50 -1.25 -14.26 6.96
C GLU A 50 -1.83 -14.68 8.30
N GLY A 51 -3.06 -14.25 8.56
CA GLY A 51 -3.79 -14.66 9.75
C GLY A 51 -5.28 -14.38 9.60
N ASN A 52 -6.06 -14.76 10.60
CA ASN A 52 -7.45 -14.35 10.66
C ASN A 52 -7.56 -12.82 10.81
N SER A 53 -8.63 -12.22 10.29
CA SER A 53 -8.86 -10.78 10.34
C SER A 53 -8.93 -10.22 11.76
N ASP A 54 -9.25 -11.07 12.75
CA ASP A 54 -9.24 -10.73 14.17
C ASP A 54 -7.84 -10.71 14.80
N THR A 55 -6.81 -11.10 14.06
CA THR A 55 -5.41 -10.98 14.50
C THR A 55 -4.81 -9.61 14.17
N PHE A 56 -5.49 -8.80 13.36
CA PHE A 56 -4.99 -7.51 12.88
C PHE A 56 -5.60 -6.30 13.60
N TRP A 57 -6.07 -6.46 14.84
CA TRP A 57 -6.56 -5.33 15.65
C TRP A 57 -5.41 -4.48 16.16
N THR A 58 -5.58 -3.16 16.09
CA THR A 58 -4.64 -2.23 16.73
C THR A 58 -4.81 -2.25 18.24
N GLN A 59 -3.76 -1.89 18.98
CA GLN A 59 -3.87 -1.79 20.44
C GLN A 59 -4.92 -0.76 20.88
N ALA A 60 -5.10 0.32 20.11
CA ALA A 60 -6.10 1.35 20.37
C ALA A 60 -7.54 0.82 20.19
N GLN A 61 -7.78 0.00 19.17
CA GLN A 61 -9.07 -0.67 18.95
C GLN A 61 -9.40 -1.65 20.07
N LEU A 62 -8.42 -2.44 20.52
CA LEU A 62 -8.59 -3.36 21.65
C LEU A 62 -8.90 -2.61 22.95
N ASP A 63 -8.22 -1.49 23.20
CA ASP A 63 -8.45 -0.65 24.37
C ASP A 63 -9.83 0.01 24.37
N TYR A 64 -10.29 0.48 23.20
CA TYR A 64 -11.64 0.96 22.99
C TYR A 64 -12.66 -0.13 23.30
N ALA A 65 -12.51 -1.32 22.70
CA ALA A 65 -13.43 -2.44 22.90
C ALA A 65 -13.50 -2.88 24.36
N ARG A 66 -12.36 -2.98 25.05
CA ARG A 66 -12.29 -3.29 26.49
C ARG A 66 -13.01 -2.24 27.32
N SER A 67 -12.84 -0.94 27.03
CA SER A 67 -13.49 0.12 27.80
C SER A 67 -15.03 0.07 27.70
N ILE A 68 -15.56 -0.23 26.50
CA ILE A 68 -17.00 -0.42 26.27
C ILE A 68 -17.50 -1.68 26.98
N ALA A 69 -16.76 -2.79 26.88
CA ALA A 69 -17.13 -4.05 27.50
C ALA A 69 -17.23 -3.93 29.04
N ILE A 70 -16.24 -3.30 29.67
CA ILE A 70 -16.23 -3.05 31.11
C ILE A 70 -17.41 -2.17 31.52
N GLN A 71 -17.64 -1.07 30.80
CA GLN A 71 -18.74 -0.15 31.09
C GLN A 71 -20.11 -0.84 30.98
N ARG A 72 -20.32 -1.66 29.94
CA ARG A 72 -21.57 -2.41 29.75
C ARG A 72 -21.76 -3.51 30.79
N ALA A 73 -20.71 -4.28 31.10
CA ALA A 73 -20.77 -5.32 32.13
C ALA A 73 -21.12 -4.73 33.50
N TYR A 74 -20.52 -3.58 33.85
CA TYR A 74 -20.86 -2.87 35.08
C TYR A 74 -22.33 -2.44 35.09
N ASN A 75 -22.81 -1.80 34.03
CA ASN A 75 -24.17 -1.27 33.97
C ASN A 75 -25.25 -2.37 33.90
N GLN A 76 -24.97 -3.51 33.28
CA GLN A 76 -25.96 -4.58 33.09
C GLN A 76 -25.97 -5.61 34.22
N ILE A 77 -24.83 -5.86 34.88
CA ILE A 77 -24.70 -6.93 35.88
C ILE A 77 -24.43 -6.35 37.25
N VAL A 78 -23.33 -5.60 37.38
CA VAL A 78 -22.80 -5.20 38.69
C VAL A 78 -23.75 -4.20 39.34
N LYS A 79 -24.12 -3.14 38.64
CA LYS A 79 -24.98 -2.08 39.16
C LYS A 79 -26.37 -2.60 39.56
N PRO A 80 -27.13 -3.34 38.73
CA PRO A 80 -28.42 -3.89 39.14
C PRO A 80 -28.32 -4.87 40.31
N SER A 81 -27.24 -5.65 40.39
CA SER A 81 -27.02 -6.57 41.51
C SER A 81 -26.76 -5.81 42.82
N LEU A 82 -25.92 -4.77 42.78
CA LEU A 82 -25.67 -3.88 43.92
C LEU A 82 -26.94 -3.13 44.35
N ASP A 83 -27.74 -2.67 43.39
CA ASP A 83 -29.02 -1.99 43.63
C ASP A 83 -30.02 -2.95 44.28
N ASN A 84 -30.12 -4.20 43.81
CA ASN A 84 -30.98 -5.24 44.38
C ASN A 84 -30.58 -5.61 45.81
N ILE A 85 -29.28 -5.77 46.07
CA ILE A 85 -28.74 -6.00 47.41
C ILE A 85 -29.09 -4.82 48.32
N THR A 86 -28.85 -3.60 47.85
CA THR A 86 -29.16 -2.37 48.58
C THR A 86 -30.66 -2.27 48.89
N ASN A 87 -31.52 -2.59 47.93
CA ASN A 87 -32.97 -2.60 48.09
C ASN A 87 -33.43 -3.68 49.09
N SER A 88 -32.81 -4.84 49.09
CA SER A 88 -33.08 -5.93 50.04
C SER A 88 -32.72 -5.51 51.47
N PHE A 89 -31.54 -4.91 51.67
CA PHE A 89 -31.15 -4.35 52.96
C PHE A 89 -32.05 -3.20 53.41
N LYS A 90 -32.44 -2.29 52.51
CA LYS A 90 -33.41 -1.21 52.82
C LYS A 90 -34.79 -1.77 53.21
N LYS A 91 -35.22 -2.87 52.58
CA LYS A 91 -36.46 -3.57 52.96
C LYS A 91 -36.35 -4.16 54.36
N LEU A 92 -35.25 -4.83 54.68
CA LEU A 92 -34.95 -5.36 56.02
C LEU A 92 -34.94 -4.26 57.09
N GLU A 93 -34.29 -3.13 56.83
CA GLU A 93 -34.32 -1.97 57.74
C GLU A 93 -35.76 -1.51 58.00
N ARG A 94 -36.58 -1.36 56.96
CA ARG A 94 -38.00 -0.95 57.12
C ARG A 94 -38.80 -1.94 57.95
N THR A 95 -38.65 -3.25 57.70
CA THR A 95 -39.38 -4.29 58.45
C THR A 95 -38.92 -4.40 59.90
N SER A 96 -37.66 -4.06 60.19
CA SER A 96 -37.08 -4.14 61.55
C SER A 96 -37.40 -2.96 62.47
N ARG A 97 -38.17 -1.96 62.00
CA ARG A 97 -38.44 -0.74 62.78
C ARG A 97 -39.29 -0.99 64.03
N ASN A 98 -40.12 -2.02 64.03
CA ASN A 98 -41.02 -2.40 65.14
C ASN A 98 -40.61 -3.73 65.79
N SER A 99 -39.39 -4.21 65.57
CA SER A 99 -38.86 -5.44 66.19
C SER A 99 -37.90 -5.13 67.33
N LEU A 100 -37.65 -6.14 68.18
CA LEU A 100 -36.68 -6.10 69.28
C LEU A 100 -35.25 -5.74 68.84
N ILE A 101 -34.90 -6.02 67.58
CA ILE A 101 -33.61 -5.67 66.97
C ILE A 101 -33.87 -4.72 65.79
N ARG A 102 -33.20 -3.57 65.78
CA ARG A 102 -33.34 -2.55 64.73
C ARG A 102 -32.13 -2.56 63.80
N PHE A 103 -32.35 -2.80 62.53
CA PHE A 103 -31.31 -2.69 61.49
C PHE A 103 -31.30 -1.29 60.90
N LYS A 104 -30.11 -0.73 60.67
CA LYS A 104 -29.92 0.57 60.02
C LYS A 104 -28.88 0.44 58.91
N VAL A 105 -29.26 0.74 57.67
CA VAL A 105 -28.38 0.60 56.52
C VAL A 105 -27.82 1.97 56.17
N LYS A 106 -26.49 2.11 56.21
CA LYS A 106 -25.79 3.29 55.68
C LYS A 106 -25.24 2.92 54.31
N THR A 107 -25.79 3.51 53.25
CA THR A 107 -25.17 3.49 51.94
C THR A 107 -24.18 4.66 51.88
N SER A 108 -22.89 4.37 51.75
CA SER A 108 -21.95 5.42 51.30
C SER A 108 -22.38 5.84 49.89
N GLY A 109 -22.24 7.13 49.58
CA GLY A 109 -22.90 7.81 48.46
C GLY A 109 -22.81 7.10 47.12
N ASN A 110 -23.70 7.52 46.20
CA ASN A 110 -23.89 7.06 44.83
C ASN A 110 -22.56 6.76 44.10
N ASN A 111 -21.94 5.61 44.36
CA ASN A 111 -20.70 5.19 43.71
C ASN A 111 -21.06 4.69 42.31
N ASN A 112 -21.49 5.62 41.46
CA ASN A 112 -21.44 5.42 40.02
C ASN A 112 -19.95 5.40 39.66
N TYR A 113 -19.36 4.20 39.71
CA TYR A 113 -18.04 3.98 39.14
C TYR A 113 -18.07 4.46 37.68
N LEU A 114 -17.26 5.46 37.37
CA LEU A 114 -17.10 5.99 36.03
C LEU A 114 -16.10 5.10 35.29
N PHE A 115 -16.58 4.43 34.24
CA PHE A 115 -15.74 3.71 33.30
C PHE A 115 -15.64 4.54 32.02
N PRO A 116 -14.62 5.41 31.89
CA PRO A 116 -14.47 6.24 30.71
C PRO A 116 -14.16 5.38 29.48
N ILE A 117 -14.75 5.76 28.35
CA ILE A 117 -14.50 5.09 27.06
C ILE A 117 -13.21 5.63 26.47
N LYS A 118 -12.31 4.73 26.06
CA LYS A 118 -11.04 5.07 25.41
C LYS A 118 -11.25 5.24 23.91
N TYR A 119 -11.68 6.42 23.46
CA TYR A 119 -11.80 6.72 22.04
C TYR A 119 -10.43 6.78 21.35
N TYR A 120 -10.41 6.50 20.05
CA TYR A 120 -9.23 6.56 19.20
C TYR A 120 -9.58 7.13 17.82
N SER A 121 -8.57 7.50 17.05
CA SER A 121 -8.68 7.93 15.66
C SER A 121 -7.75 7.09 14.79
N GLU A 122 -8.16 6.84 13.56
CA GLU A 122 -7.34 6.13 12.58
C GLU A 122 -6.28 7.06 11.96
N SER A 123 -5.09 6.55 11.65
CA SER A 123 -3.97 7.34 11.11
C SER A 123 -4.18 7.70 9.63
N GLU A 124 -3.78 8.87 9.16
CA GLU A 124 -3.80 9.16 7.71
C GLU A 124 -2.68 8.40 6.97
N LEU A 125 -3.01 7.82 5.82
CA LEU A 125 -2.11 7.02 4.98
C LEU A 125 -1.92 7.66 3.62
N GLU A 126 -0.76 7.45 3.01
CA GLU A 126 -0.33 8.17 1.80
C GLU A 126 -1.02 7.68 0.53
N THR A 127 -1.29 6.37 0.45
CA THR A 127 -1.73 5.73 -0.79
C THR A 127 -3.02 4.95 -0.58
N ASN A 128 -4.09 5.40 -1.25
CA ASN A 128 -5.34 4.67 -1.40
C ASN A 128 -5.30 3.78 -2.65
N LEU A 129 -5.71 2.53 -2.51
CA LEU A 129 -5.62 1.50 -3.53
C LEU A 129 -6.96 0.77 -3.69
N THR A 130 -7.23 0.36 -4.92
CA THR A 130 -8.28 -0.61 -5.24
C THR A 130 -7.61 -1.81 -5.89
N CYS A 131 -7.88 -3.02 -5.42
CA CYS A 131 -7.28 -4.23 -5.97
C CYS A 131 -7.92 -4.61 -7.31
N ASP A 132 -7.13 -4.78 -8.37
CA ASP A 132 -7.64 -5.18 -9.70
C ASP A 132 -8.22 -6.61 -9.76
N ASN A 133 -8.02 -7.42 -8.72
CA ASN A 133 -8.42 -8.84 -8.71
C ASN A 133 -9.63 -9.13 -7.82
N CYS A 134 -9.76 -8.44 -6.68
CA CYS A 134 -10.90 -8.64 -5.79
C CYS A 134 -11.64 -7.34 -5.45
N GLU A 135 -11.25 -6.20 -6.01
CA GLU A 135 -11.89 -4.90 -5.80
C GLU A 135 -11.82 -4.36 -4.36
N LEU A 136 -11.02 -4.99 -3.48
CA LEU A 136 -10.78 -4.47 -2.13
C LEU A 136 -10.22 -3.04 -2.21
N GLU A 137 -10.88 -2.11 -1.51
CA GLU A 137 -10.36 -0.78 -1.24
C GLU A 137 -9.56 -0.79 0.07
N PHE A 138 -8.31 -0.37 0.01
CA PHE A 138 -7.40 -0.36 1.15
C PHE A 138 -6.40 0.79 1.07
N ALA A 139 -5.76 1.13 2.18
CA ALA A 139 -4.75 2.18 2.25
C ALA A 139 -3.51 1.72 3.00
N ILE A 140 -2.34 2.20 2.57
CA ILE A 140 -1.02 1.79 3.07
C ILE A 140 -0.09 2.99 3.24
N TYR A 141 1.00 2.77 3.97
CA TYR A 141 2.23 3.56 3.82
C TYR A 141 3.03 3.10 2.60
N GLY A 142 3.69 4.03 1.93
CA GLY A 142 4.44 3.78 0.71
C GLY A 142 3.53 3.54 -0.51
N VAL A 143 4.13 3.03 -1.58
CA VAL A 143 3.46 2.87 -2.89
C VAL A 143 3.14 1.40 -3.16
N PHE A 144 4.10 0.50 -2.94
CA PHE A 144 3.96 -0.93 -3.25
C PHE A 144 3.39 -1.73 -2.07
N SER A 145 2.50 -2.67 -2.36
CA SER A 145 1.90 -3.59 -1.39
C SER A 145 1.42 -4.91 -2.01
N LYS A 146 1.00 -5.85 -1.17
CA LYS A 146 0.11 -6.95 -1.53
C LYS A 146 -1.31 -6.62 -1.06
N CYS A 147 -2.30 -7.09 -1.82
CA CYS A 147 -3.70 -6.98 -1.44
C CYS A 147 -3.94 -7.77 -0.14
N PRO A 148 -4.56 -7.14 0.88
CA PRO A 148 -4.93 -7.82 2.12
C PRO A 148 -5.85 -9.03 1.97
N ASP A 149 -6.65 -9.11 0.92
CA ASP A 149 -7.59 -10.23 0.73
C ASP A 149 -7.04 -11.33 -0.17
N CYS A 150 -6.49 -10.97 -1.34
CA CYS A 150 -6.07 -11.95 -2.35
C CYS A 150 -4.55 -12.07 -2.50
N ASN A 151 -3.78 -11.36 -1.69
CA ASN A 151 -2.31 -11.37 -1.67
C ASN A 151 -1.63 -10.95 -3.00
N GLN A 152 -2.39 -10.40 -3.95
CA GLN A 152 -1.86 -9.97 -5.24
C GLN A 152 -1.05 -8.68 -5.13
N THR A 153 0.08 -8.61 -5.83
CA THR A 153 0.91 -7.40 -5.90
C THR A 153 0.26 -6.30 -6.72
N ASN A 154 0.34 -5.05 -6.23
CA ASN A 154 -0.03 -3.86 -7.00
C ASN A 154 1.12 -3.29 -7.86
N ALA A 155 2.31 -3.91 -7.85
CA ALA A 155 3.52 -3.33 -8.43
C ALA A 155 3.39 -3.03 -9.93
N PHE A 156 2.76 -3.93 -10.69
CA PHE A 156 2.52 -3.74 -12.12
C PHE A 156 1.46 -2.68 -12.40
N LEU A 157 0.41 -2.58 -11.59
CA LEU A 157 -0.60 -1.53 -11.69
C LEU A 157 0.03 -0.15 -11.48
N ILE A 158 0.88 -0.01 -10.45
CA ILE A 158 1.60 1.24 -10.17
C ILE A 158 2.52 1.62 -11.33
N TYR A 159 3.24 0.64 -11.89
CA TYR A 159 4.09 0.86 -13.05
C TYR A 159 3.28 1.41 -14.23
N GLU A 160 2.16 0.79 -14.55
CA GLU A 160 1.26 1.20 -15.63
C GLU A 160 0.70 2.62 -15.39
N LYS A 161 0.14 2.89 -14.20
CA LYS A 161 -0.36 4.22 -13.84
C LYS A 161 0.73 5.29 -13.85
N SER A 162 1.95 4.94 -13.49
CA SER A 162 3.09 5.84 -13.58
C SER A 162 3.41 6.18 -15.04
N LEU A 163 3.39 5.20 -15.97
CA LEU A 163 3.56 5.47 -17.40
C LEU A 163 2.42 6.34 -17.97
N GLU A 164 1.17 6.12 -17.54
CA GLU A 164 0.04 6.99 -17.93
C GLU A 164 0.27 8.46 -17.51
N VAL A 165 0.76 8.69 -16.28
CA VAL A 165 1.08 10.04 -15.79
C VAL A 165 2.26 10.64 -16.56
N ILE A 166 3.29 9.85 -16.86
CA ILE A 166 4.45 10.28 -17.66
C ILE A 166 4.00 10.66 -19.08
N LYS A 167 3.07 9.91 -19.66
CA LYS A 167 2.47 10.23 -20.96
C LYS A 167 1.73 11.57 -20.92
N LYS A 168 0.87 11.79 -19.92
CA LYS A 168 0.21 13.10 -19.71
C LYS A 168 1.22 14.24 -19.55
N LYS A 169 2.32 13.99 -18.83
CA LYS A 169 3.43 14.95 -18.68
C LYS A 169 4.05 15.29 -20.04
N LEU A 170 4.32 14.29 -20.88
CA LEU A 170 4.82 14.50 -22.24
C LEU A 170 3.85 15.33 -23.08
N ASP A 171 2.55 15.03 -23.02
CA ASP A 171 1.52 15.77 -23.77
C ASP A 171 1.47 17.25 -23.37
N ILE A 172 1.65 17.57 -22.07
CA ILE A 172 1.72 18.95 -21.58
C ILE A 172 2.95 19.68 -22.14
N PHE A 173 4.14 19.06 -22.09
CA PHE A 173 5.38 19.68 -22.56
C PHE A 173 5.53 19.72 -24.08
N SER A 174 4.68 19.00 -24.80
CA SER A 174 4.64 18.99 -26.26
C SER A 174 3.86 20.18 -26.83
N LYS A 175 3.15 20.93 -25.98
CA LYS A 175 2.36 22.09 -26.40
C LYS A 175 3.23 23.22 -26.97
N PRO A 176 2.78 23.93 -28.02
CA PRO A 176 3.58 24.95 -28.71
C PRO A 176 3.88 26.17 -27.84
N GLU A 177 3.09 26.44 -26.80
CA GLU A 177 3.29 27.55 -25.88
C GLU A 177 4.46 27.35 -24.91
N ILE A 178 4.99 26.12 -24.83
CA ILE A 178 6.13 25.79 -23.96
C ILE A 178 7.44 26.21 -24.66
N PRO A 179 8.30 27.01 -24.00
CA PRO A 179 9.61 27.40 -24.53
C PRO A 179 10.47 26.21 -24.95
N GLU A 180 11.29 26.37 -26.01
CA GLU A 180 12.07 25.26 -26.57
C GLU A 180 13.05 24.66 -25.57
N GLU A 181 13.72 25.46 -24.74
CA GLU A 181 14.68 24.98 -23.75
C GLU A 181 14.01 24.12 -22.67
N ILE A 182 12.82 24.55 -22.23
CA ILE A 182 12.01 23.80 -21.25
C ILE A 182 11.54 22.48 -21.88
N ARG A 183 11.10 22.52 -23.13
CA ARG A 183 10.67 21.32 -23.86
C ARG A 183 11.82 20.32 -23.97
N GLU A 184 13.00 20.73 -24.42
CA GLU A 184 14.17 19.84 -24.57
C GLU A 184 14.58 19.17 -23.25
N LEU A 185 14.62 19.95 -22.16
CA LEU A 185 14.90 19.42 -20.81
C LEU A 185 13.81 18.45 -20.35
N SER A 186 12.54 18.77 -20.61
CA SER A 186 11.40 17.94 -20.26
C SER A 186 11.37 16.61 -21.02
N LEU A 187 11.73 16.58 -22.30
CA LEU A 187 11.84 15.34 -23.08
C LEU A 187 12.89 14.40 -22.46
N SER A 188 14.06 14.95 -22.08
CA SER A 188 15.10 14.20 -21.38
C SER A 188 14.60 13.67 -20.03
N SER A 189 13.87 14.49 -19.27
CA SER A 189 13.24 14.08 -18.00
C SER A 189 12.22 12.95 -18.18
N VAL A 190 11.41 12.98 -19.23
CA VAL A 190 10.40 11.94 -19.52
C VAL A 190 11.07 10.59 -19.76
N LEU A 191 12.12 10.54 -20.58
CA LEU A 191 12.90 9.33 -20.83
C LEU A 191 13.48 8.76 -19.53
N THR A 192 14.17 9.59 -18.75
CA THR A 192 14.77 9.18 -17.46
C THR A 192 13.72 8.71 -16.47
N LEU A 193 12.56 9.39 -16.40
CA LEU A 193 11.50 9.04 -15.47
C LEU A 193 10.88 7.67 -15.81
N ALA A 194 10.61 7.39 -17.08
CA ALA A 194 10.07 6.08 -17.48
C ALA A 194 11.02 4.91 -17.15
N ILE A 195 12.33 5.08 -17.37
CA ILE A 195 13.34 4.06 -17.00
C ILE A 195 13.45 3.94 -15.48
N SER A 196 13.39 5.05 -14.75
CA SER A 196 13.43 5.04 -13.28
C SER A 196 12.20 4.37 -12.67
N THR A 197 11.03 4.56 -13.26
CA THR A 197 9.80 3.86 -12.88
C THR A 197 9.94 2.34 -13.09
N PHE A 198 10.56 1.92 -14.19
CA PHE A 198 10.85 0.50 -14.43
C PHE A 198 11.88 -0.07 -13.44
N ASP A 199 12.91 0.69 -13.08
CA ASP A 199 13.85 0.31 -12.02
C ASP A 199 13.16 0.20 -10.65
N GLY A 200 12.19 1.09 -10.36
CA GLY A 200 11.34 1.03 -9.18
C GLY A 200 10.54 -0.27 -9.10
N LEU A 201 9.85 -0.62 -10.20
CA LEU A 201 9.17 -1.92 -10.33
C LEU A 201 10.16 -3.07 -10.08
N GLY A 202 11.32 -3.03 -10.72
CA GLY A 202 12.32 -4.08 -10.61
C GLY A 202 12.87 -4.32 -9.22
N LYS A 203 13.10 -3.25 -8.45
CA LYS A 203 13.48 -3.35 -7.02
C LYS A 203 12.41 -4.06 -6.22
N GLU A 204 11.14 -3.73 -6.48
CA GLU A 204 10.02 -4.36 -5.81
C GLU A 204 9.91 -5.86 -6.15
N LEU A 205 10.03 -6.20 -7.43
CA LEU A 205 10.02 -7.60 -7.88
C LEU A 205 11.18 -8.40 -7.29
N ARG A 206 12.37 -7.80 -7.20
CA ARG A 206 13.55 -8.40 -6.56
C ARG A 206 13.32 -8.65 -5.08
N ASN A 207 12.75 -7.68 -4.35
CA ASN A 207 12.46 -7.85 -2.92
C ASN A 207 11.50 -9.03 -2.67
N ARG A 208 10.55 -9.24 -3.58
CA ARG A 208 9.54 -10.31 -3.47
C ARG A 208 10.03 -11.68 -3.95
N LYS A 209 10.81 -11.72 -5.03
CA LYS A 209 11.40 -12.95 -5.60
C LYS A 209 12.92 -12.80 -5.77
N PRO A 210 13.71 -12.83 -4.68
CA PRO A 210 15.17 -12.64 -4.73
C PRO A 210 15.90 -13.77 -5.48
N ASN A 211 15.28 -14.95 -5.60
CA ASN A 211 15.83 -16.06 -6.39
C ASN A 211 15.59 -15.88 -7.89
N HIS A 212 14.55 -15.14 -8.28
CA HIS A 212 14.20 -14.88 -9.68
C HIS A 212 15.00 -13.71 -10.25
N TYR A 213 15.19 -12.66 -9.44
CA TYR A 213 15.98 -11.49 -9.82
C TYR A 213 17.23 -11.35 -8.95
N PRO A 214 18.44 -11.45 -9.53
CA PRO A 214 19.66 -11.43 -8.74
C PRO A 214 19.87 -10.08 -8.03
N ASN A 215 20.42 -10.14 -6.81
CA ASN A 215 20.74 -8.96 -5.99
C ASN A 215 21.83 -8.06 -6.59
N ARG A 216 22.62 -8.57 -7.55
CA ARG A 216 23.62 -7.81 -8.30
C ARG A 216 23.45 -8.03 -9.81
N PRO A 217 23.67 -6.98 -10.62
CA PRO A 217 23.98 -5.60 -10.23
C PRO A 217 22.77 -4.88 -9.59
N ARG A 218 23.03 -3.84 -8.78
CA ARG A 218 21.95 -3.10 -8.09
C ARG A 218 20.99 -2.44 -9.08
N ASN A 219 21.51 -1.92 -10.19
CA ASN A 219 20.80 -1.28 -11.28
C ASN A 219 20.42 -2.25 -12.41
N LEU A 220 20.12 -3.51 -12.09
CA LEU A 220 19.77 -4.55 -13.08
C LEU A 220 18.70 -4.08 -14.05
N PHE A 221 17.62 -3.47 -13.54
CA PHE A 221 16.51 -2.99 -14.36
C PHE A 221 16.80 -1.70 -15.13
N GLN A 222 17.95 -1.06 -14.89
CA GLN A 222 18.46 0.03 -15.75
C GLN A 222 19.45 -0.50 -16.81
N ASN A 223 19.83 -1.77 -16.76
CA ASN A 223 20.72 -2.40 -17.71
C ASN A 223 19.99 -3.55 -18.41
N LEU A 224 19.19 -3.20 -19.42
CA LEU A 224 18.31 -4.12 -20.11
C LEU A 224 19.02 -5.33 -20.72
N PHE A 225 20.27 -5.17 -21.20
CA PHE A 225 21.07 -6.29 -21.69
C PHE A 225 21.33 -7.33 -20.60
N VAL A 226 21.76 -6.89 -19.43
CA VAL A 226 22.06 -7.79 -18.31
C VAL A 226 20.77 -8.35 -17.72
N LEU A 227 19.70 -7.56 -17.65
CA LEU A 227 18.39 -8.05 -17.23
C LEU A 227 17.91 -9.19 -18.14
N ASP A 228 17.95 -8.98 -19.45
CA ASP A 228 17.49 -9.96 -20.44
C ASP A 228 18.34 -11.23 -20.41
N GLU A 229 19.68 -11.12 -20.33
CA GLU A 229 20.58 -12.26 -20.16
C GLU A 229 20.20 -13.09 -18.91
N LYS A 230 19.91 -12.42 -17.78
CA LYS A 230 19.49 -13.09 -16.54
C LYS A 230 18.10 -13.71 -16.63
N MET A 231 17.27 -13.23 -17.54
CA MET A 231 15.96 -13.78 -17.84
C MET A 231 16.00 -14.81 -18.99
N GLY A 232 17.19 -15.24 -19.42
CA GLY A 232 17.34 -16.23 -20.49
C GLY A 232 16.93 -15.71 -21.87
N ASN A 233 17.15 -14.42 -22.14
CA ASN A 233 16.78 -13.71 -23.36
C ASN A 233 15.27 -13.60 -23.61
N PHE A 234 14.46 -13.82 -22.58
CA PHE A 234 13.00 -13.79 -22.69
C PHE A 234 12.45 -12.44 -23.18
N ILE A 235 13.06 -11.31 -22.79
CA ILE A 235 12.59 -9.99 -23.21
C ILE A 235 12.90 -9.80 -24.70
N SER A 236 14.11 -10.13 -25.16
CA SER A 236 14.45 -9.99 -26.58
C SER A 236 13.64 -10.91 -27.48
N ASP A 237 13.28 -12.11 -27.02
CA ASP A 237 12.44 -13.05 -27.77
C ASP A 237 10.98 -12.59 -27.89
N GLN A 238 10.44 -11.90 -26.88
CA GLN A 238 9.02 -11.52 -26.82
C GLN A 238 8.73 -10.08 -27.23
N HIS A 239 9.67 -9.16 -27.05
CA HIS A 239 9.42 -7.73 -27.24
C HIS A 239 9.47 -7.34 -28.72
N SER A 240 8.40 -6.74 -29.22
CA SER A 240 8.19 -6.36 -30.63
C SER A 240 9.35 -5.54 -31.23
N ASN A 241 9.95 -4.65 -30.44
CA ASN A 241 11.08 -3.83 -30.83
C ASN A 241 12.17 -3.73 -29.74
N TYR A 242 12.80 -4.85 -29.39
CA TYR A 242 13.87 -4.89 -28.38
C TYR A 242 15.05 -3.94 -28.70
N ASN A 243 15.48 -3.88 -29.96
CA ASN A 243 16.58 -2.99 -30.38
C ASN A 243 16.25 -1.51 -30.19
N GLY A 244 15.00 -1.11 -30.47
CA GLY A 244 14.51 0.24 -30.18
C GLY A 244 14.52 0.55 -28.70
N LEU A 245 14.08 -0.39 -27.87
CA LEU A 245 14.10 -0.25 -26.41
C LEU A 245 15.54 -0.06 -25.89
N ILE A 246 16.47 -0.89 -26.35
CA ILE A 246 17.91 -0.78 -26.03
C ILE A 246 18.48 0.59 -26.39
N LYS A 247 18.15 1.11 -27.57
CA LYS A 247 18.57 2.45 -28.01
C LYS A 247 18.21 3.52 -26.97
N TYR A 248 16.98 3.53 -26.48
CA TYR A 248 16.53 4.53 -25.50
C TYR A 248 17.19 4.38 -24.13
N PHE A 249 17.44 3.15 -23.68
CA PHE A 249 18.25 2.91 -22.47
C PHE A 249 19.68 3.46 -22.62
N GLN A 250 20.29 3.33 -23.80
CA GLN A 250 21.59 3.94 -24.06
C GLN A 250 21.51 5.47 -24.18
N ILE A 251 20.46 6.04 -24.79
CA ILE A 251 20.25 7.51 -24.81
C ILE A 251 20.16 8.07 -23.39
N ARG A 252 19.45 7.38 -22.48
CA ARG A 252 19.39 7.78 -21.06
C ARG A 252 20.79 7.82 -20.43
N HIS A 253 21.65 6.85 -20.74
CA HIS A 253 23.04 6.87 -20.27
C HIS A 253 23.81 8.09 -20.79
N LEU A 254 23.64 8.45 -22.07
CA LEU A 254 24.25 9.66 -22.64
C LEU A 254 23.75 10.92 -21.95
N ILE A 255 22.44 11.04 -21.72
CA ILE A 255 21.83 12.22 -21.07
C ILE A 255 22.36 12.39 -19.65
N GLU A 256 22.41 11.31 -18.86
CA GLU A 256 22.81 11.40 -17.46
C GLU A 256 24.32 11.55 -17.24
N HIS A 257 25.15 10.97 -18.11
CA HIS A 257 26.59 10.86 -17.87
C HIS A 257 27.47 11.54 -18.92
N ASN A 258 26.92 11.90 -20.08
CA ASN A 258 27.68 12.51 -21.17
C ASN A 258 27.01 13.75 -21.78
N MET A 259 26.17 14.45 -21.00
CA MET A 259 25.45 15.67 -21.44
C MET A 259 24.65 15.49 -22.75
N GLY A 260 24.22 14.26 -23.02
CA GLY A 260 23.50 13.86 -24.23
C GLY A 260 24.38 13.68 -25.47
N VAL A 261 25.71 13.78 -25.36
CA VAL A 261 26.64 13.58 -26.48
C VAL A 261 26.84 12.10 -26.76
N VAL A 262 26.75 11.70 -28.03
CA VAL A 262 26.96 10.30 -28.45
C VAL A 262 28.44 9.93 -28.36
N ASP A 263 28.74 8.85 -27.64
CA ASP A 263 30.08 8.29 -27.46
C ASP A 263 30.27 6.96 -28.21
N SER A 264 31.50 6.43 -28.18
CA SER A 264 31.84 5.16 -28.82
C SER A 264 31.13 3.95 -28.20
N ASN A 265 30.86 3.98 -26.89
CA ASN A 265 30.14 2.93 -26.18
C ASN A 265 28.70 2.81 -26.68
N PHE A 266 28.03 3.93 -26.92
CA PHE A 266 26.71 4.01 -27.51
C PHE A 266 26.71 3.43 -28.93
N VAL A 267 27.63 3.86 -29.79
CA VAL A 267 27.71 3.40 -31.18
C VAL A 267 27.98 1.89 -31.27
N THR A 268 28.76 1.34 -30.33
CA THR A 268 29.00 -0.12 -30.27
C THR A 268 27.71 -0.91 -30.03
N LYS A 269 26.81 -0.37 -29.20
CA LYS A 269 25.53 -1.03 -28.86
C LYS A 269 24.39 -0.66 -29.82
N VAL A 270 24.48 0.50 -30.48
CA VAL A 270 23.50 1.01 -31.44
C VAL A 270 24.21 1.45 -32.73
N PRO A 271 24.68 0.49 -33.56
CA PRO A 271 25.56 0.79 -34.70
C PRO A 271 24.93 1.69 -35.77
N ASN A 272 23.60 1.63 -35.93
CA ASN A 272 22.86 2.43 -36.91
C ASN A 272 22.95 3.95 -36.66
N ASN A 273 23.45 4.37 -35.48
CA ASN A 273 23.62 5.77 -35.10
C ASN A 273 25.09 6.24 -35.11
N SER A 274 26.00 5.50 -35.76
CA SER A 274 27.43 5.84 -35.83
C SER A 274 27.73 7.25 -36.36
N HIS A 275 26.94 7.73 -37.33
CA HIS A 275 27.05 9.09 -37.88
C HIS A 275 26.80 10.23 -36.85
N MET A 276 26.28 9.89 -35.67
CA MET A 276 26.03 10.84 -34.58
C MET A 276 27.20 10.94 -33.60
N LEU A 277 28.27 10.16 -33.74
CA LEU A 277 29.41 10.18 -32.81
C LEU A 277 29.94 11.62 -32.60
N GLY A 278 30.06 12.03 -31.34
CA GLY A 278 30.48 13.37 -30.94
C GLY A 278 29.40 14.46 -31.04
N ARG A 279 28.17 14.13 -31.46
CA ARG A 279 27.03 15.05 -31.52
C ARG A 279 26.06 14.83 -30.37
N LYS A 280 25.34 15.88 -29.98
CA LYS A 280 24.23 15.79 -29.03
C LYS A 280 23.05 15.05 -29.66
N TYR A 281 22.51 14.05 -28.99
CA TYR A 281 21.27 13.39 -29.40
C TYR A 281 20.07 14.29 -29.05
N LYS A 282 19.29 14.71 -30.07
CA LYS A 282 18.07 15.51 -29.88
C LYS A 282 16.86 14.58 -29.88
N LEU A 283 16.23 14.40 -28.71
CA LEU A 283 14.99 13.63 -28.56
C LEU A 283 13.82 14.36 -29.21
N THR A 284 12.88 13.59 -29.76
CA THR A 284 11.61 14.09 -30.28
C THR A 284 10.41 13.57 -29.49
N VAL A 285 9.28 14.27 -29.58
CA VAL A 285 8.01 13.84 -28.97
C VAL A 285 7.54 12.50 -29.54
N LEU A 286 7.69 12.30 -30.85
CA LEU A 286 7.32 11.04 -31.52
C LEU A 286 8.14 9.85 -30.97
N GLU A 287 9.46 10.02 -30.87
CA GLU A 287 10.33 8.99 -30.29
C GLU A 287 9.94 8.62 -28.85
N LEU A 288 9.57 9.60 -28.03
CA LEU A 288 9.15 9.33 -26.66
C LEU A 288 7.76 8.69 -26.57
N ASN A 289 6.86 9.02 -27.49
CA ASN A 289 5.57 8.31 -27.59
C ASN A 289 5.79 6.84 -27.91
N ASP A 290 6.63 6.55 -28.91
CA ASP A 290 6.98 5.18 -29.28
C ASP A 290 7.69 4.46 -28.13
N PHE A 291 8.62 5.14 -27.46
CA PHE A 291 9.31 4.59 -26.30
C PHE A 291 8.36 4.26 -25.15
N LEU A 292 7.39 5.12 -24.83
CA LEU A 292 6.42 4.84 -23.76
C LEU A 292 5.54 3.63 -24.10
N MET A 293 5.17 3.43 -25.37
CA MET A 293 4.47 2.21 -25.81
C MET A 293 5.35 0.96 -25.64
N MET A 294 6.65 1.05 -25.99
CA MET A 294 7.61 -0.04 -25.74
C MET A 294 7.75 -0.33 -24.24
N MET A 295 7.78 0.69 -23.38
CA MET A 295 7.84 0.49 -21.92
C MET A 295 6.56 -0.19 -21.38
N GLN A 296 5.38 0.14 -21.92
CA GLN A 296 4.14 -0.56 -21.57
C GLN A 296 4.16 -2.05 -21.99
N GLU A 297 4.72 -2.35 -23.17
CA GLU A 297 4.94 -3.73 -23.61
C GLU A 297 5.94 -4.47 -22.73
N LEU A 298 7.08 -3.84 -22.41
CA LEU A 298 8.10 -4.38 -21.50
C LEU A 298 7.49 -4.74 -20.13
N GLY A 299 6.65 -3.88 -19.57
CA GLY A 299 5.96 -4.16 -18.31
C GLY A 299 5.06 -5.40 -18.38
N ARG A 300 4.36 -5.61 -19.49
CA ARG A 300 3.52 -6.80 -19.73
C ARG A 300 4.36 -8.07 -19.83
N ILE A 301 5.44 -8.03 -20.62
CA ILE A 301 6.37 -9.17 -20.77
C ILE A 301 6.98 -9.57 -19.42
N VAL A 302 7.43 -8.59 -18.63
CA VAL A 302 7.96 -8.86 -17.28
C VAL A 302 6.89 -9.40 -16.33
N LYS A 303 5.64 -8.93 -16.46
CA LYS A 303 4.49 -9.45 -15.69
C LYS A 303 4.22 -10.92 -16.01
N ASP A 304 4.20 -11.28 -17.28
CA ASP A 304 3.96 -12.65 -17.73
C ASP A 304 5.06 -13.60 -17.25
N ASN A 305 6.33 -13.19 -17.37
CA ASN A 305 7.46 -13.94 -16.82
C ASN A 305 7.45 -14.04 -15.29
N TYR A 306 6.93 -13.03 -14.60
CA TYR A 306 6.83 -13.03 -13.14
C TYR A 306 5.70 -13.95 -12.63
N GLY A 307 4.62 -14.10 -13.41
CA GLY A 307 3.47 -14.94 -13.07
C GLY A 307 3.68 -16.43 -13.37
N GLY A 308 4.51 -16.75 -14.35
CA GLY A 308 5.02 -18.11 -14.62
C GLY A 308 5.97 -18.60 -13.54
#